data_AF-A0A938SJT2-F1
#
_entry.id   AF-A0A938SJT2-F1
#
_cell.length_a   1.000
_cell.length_b   1.000
_cell.length_c   1.000
_cell.angle_alpha   90.00
_cell.angle_beta   90.00
_cell.angle_gamma   90.00
#
_symmetry.space_group_name_H-M   'P 1'
#
loop_
_entity.id
_entity.type
_entity.pdbx_description
1 polymer ?
#
loop_
_entity_poly.entity_id
_entity_poly.type
_entity_poly.pdbx_seq_one_letter_code
_entity_poly.pdbx_strand_id
1 'polypeptide(L)'
;MGDVDRNVTLAAAAIREADALLIGAGAGMGVDSGLPDFRGDTGFWKAYPPFRGRRFDEISNPRWFRADPEQAWGFFGHRLNLYRTTVPH
;
A
#
# COMPACT_ATOMS: atom_id res chain seq x y z
N MET A 1 10.67 -14.60 30.69
CA MET A 1 9.94 -14.49 29.42
C MET A 1 9.80 -13.01 29.13
N GLY A 2 10.24 -12.53 27.96
CA GLY A 2 10.18 -11.09 27.67
C GLY A 2 8.74 -10.61 27.53
N ASP A 3 8.51 -9.31 27.69
CA ASP A 3 7.17 -8.71 27.51
C ASP A 3 6.62 -8.99 26.09
N VAL A 4 7.50 -9.08 25.09
CA VAL A 4 7.13 -9.46 23.72
C VAL A 4 6.60 -10.88 23.65
N ASP A 5 7.31 -11.86 24.21
CA ASP A 5 6.90 -13.28 24.18
C ASP A 5 5.54 -13.49 24.87
N ARG A 6 5.34 -12.76 25.98
CA ARG A 6 4.05 -12.74 26.69
C ARG A 6 2.94 -12.16 25.81
N ASN A 7 3.17 -11.02 25.18
CA ASN A 7 2.17 -10.37 24.34
C ASN A 7 1.82 -11.19 23.09
N VAL A 8 2.79 -11.85 22.47
CA VAL A 8 2.56 -12.78 21.36
C VAL A 8 1.69 -13.95 21.81
N THR A 9 1.96 -14.51 22.99
CA THR A 9 1.16 -15.61 23.54
C THR A 9 -0.30 -15.20 23.78
N LEU A 10 -0.51 -14.01 24.35
CA LEU A 10 -1.84 -13.45 24.58
C LEU A 10 -2.59 -13.15 23.28
N ALA A 11 -1.92 -12.55 22.29
CA ALA A 11 -2.51 -12.29 20.98
C ALA A 11 -2.92 -13.59 20.28
N ALA A 12 -2.07 -14.62 20.33
CA ALA A 12 -2.38 -15.93 19.75
C ALA A 12 -3.59 -16.60 20.42
N ALA A 13 -3.76 -16.46 21.74
CA ALA A 13 -4.93 -16.96 22.45
C ALA A 13 -6.19 -16.19 22.03
N ALA A 14 -6.13 -14.86 22.01
CA ALA A 14 -7.25 -14.01 21.58
C ALA A 14 -7.70 -14.33 20.14
N ILE A 15 -6.76 -14.58 19.22
CA ILE A 15 -7.09 -14.97 17.84
C ILE A 15 -7.77 -16.34 17.79
N ARG A 16 -7.32 -17.33 18.58
CA ARG A 16 -7.90 -18.69 18.60
C ARG A 16 -9.31 -18.72 19.18
N GLU A 17 -9.60 -17.87 20.16
CA GLU A 17 -10.87 -17.85 20.89
C GLU A 17 -11.91 -16.91 20.27
N ALA A 18 -11.52 -16.10 19.29
CA ALA A 18 -12.42 -15.14 18.66
C ALA A 18 -13.52 -15.83 17.84
N ASP A 19 -14.77 -15.44 18.07
CA ASP A 19 -15.90 -15.85 17.23
C ASP A 19 -15.84 -15.25 15.82
N ALA A 20 -15.19 -14.09 15.69
CA ALA A 20 -15.00 -13.40 14.41
C ALA A 20 -13.72 -12.55 14.42
N LEU A 21 -13.09 -12.41 13.25
CA LEU A 21 -11.89 -11.59 13.05
C LEU A 21 -12.15 -10.50 12.01
N LEU A 22 -11.79 -9.26 12.37
CA LEU A 22 -11.72 -8.13 11.44
C LEU A 22 -10.25 -7.76 11.22
N ILE A 23 -9.76 -7.95 10.00
CA ILE A 23 -8.39 -7.59 9.63
C ILE A 23 -8.42 -6.27 8.85
N GLY A 24 -7.95 -5.20 9.49
CA GLY A 24 -7.68 -3.94 8.83
C GLY A 24 -6.29 -3.94 8.21
N ALA A 25 -6.20 -3.95 6.88
CA ALA A 25 -4.94 -3.88 6.15
C ALA A 25 -4.83 -2.56 5.38
N GLY A 26 -3.60 -2.04 5.31
CA GLY A 26 -3.27 -0.84 4.53
C GLY A 26 -2.22 -1.14 3.46
N ALA A 27 -1.73 -0.10 2.78
CA ALA A 27 -0.73 -0.22 1.72
C ALA A 27 0.55 -0.95 2.16
N GLY A 28 0.90 -0.92 3.45
CA GLY A 28 2.03 -1.65 4.02
C GLY A 28 1.99 -3.16 3.79
N MET A 29 0.78 -3.75 3.68
CA MET A 29 0.63 -5.18 3.40
C MET A 29 1.17 -5.59 2.02
N GLY A 30 1.29 -4.63 1.08
CA GLY A 30 1.80 -4.90 -0.26
C GLY A 30 3.31 -4.70 -0.41
N VAL A 31 4.00 -4.17 0.60
CA VAL A 31 5.42 -3.79 0.50
C VAL A 31 6.31 -5.00 0.24
N ASP A 32 6.06 -6.11 0.94
CA ASP A 32 6.81 -7.36 0.77
C ASP A 32 6.53 -8.02 -0.59
N SER A 33 5.40 -7.69 -1.22
CA SER A 33 5.07 -8.06 -2.60
C SER A 33 5.64 -7.09 -3.64
N GLY A 34 6.48 -6.13 -3.22
CA GLY A 34 7.14 -5.15 -4.09
C GLY A 34 6.25 -3.96 -4.49
N LEU A 35 5.07 -3.79 -3.88
CA LEU A 35 4.21 -2.64 -4.14
C LEU A 35 4.63 -1.46 -3.24
N PRO A 36 4.84 -0.27 -3.81
CA PRO A 36 5.23 0.89 -3.01
C PRO A 36 4.07 1.31 -2.10
N ASP A 37 4.38 1.59 -0.83
CA ASP A 37 3.45 2.26 0.06
C ASP A 37 3.42 3.79 -0.21
N PHE A 38 2.67 4.53 0.61
CA PHE A 38 2.55 5.98 0.46
C PHE A 38 3.49 6.79 1.36
N ARG A 39 4.04 6.19 2.42
CA ARG A 39 4.69 6.91 3.54
C ARG A 39 6.10 6.40 3.89
N GLY A 40 6.51 5.25 3.36
CA GLY A 40 7.81 4.65 3.64
C GLY A 40 8.95 5.29 2.86
N ASP A 41 10.17 4.92 3.25
CA ASP A 41 11.40 5.48 2.68
C ASP A 41 11.59 5.17 1.19
N THR A 42 10.90 4.16 0.65
CA THR A 42 10.86 3.81 -0.78
C THR A 42 9.48 4.05 -1.40
N GLY A 43 8.59 4.76 -0.68
CA GLY A 43 7.20 4.97 -1.07
C GLY A 43 7.04 5.65 -2.42
N PHE A 44 5.80 5.69 -2.90
CA PHE A 44 5.39 6.08 -4.25
C PHE A 44 6.12 7.33 -4.81
N TRP A 45 6.48 8.31 -3.99
CA TRP A 45 7.17 9.54 -4.42
C TRP A 45 8.63 9.38 -4.81
N LYS A 46 9.32 8.36 -4.27
CA LYS A 46 10.70 8.03 -4.69
C LYS A 46 10.70 7.05 -5.85
N ALA A 47 9.71 6.16 -5.92
CA ALA A 47 9.57 5.14 -6.97
C ALA A 47 9.11 5.70 -8.33
N TYR A 48 8.50 6.90 -8.37
CA TYR A 48 8.01 7.53 -9.60
C TYR A 48 8.72 8.85 -9.90
N PRO A 49 9.86 8.82 -10.62
CA PRO A 49 10.60 10.02 -10.99
C PRO A 49 9.76 11.14 -11.64
N PRO A 50 8.78 10.88 -12.53
CA PRO A 50 7.95 11.93 -13.14
C PRO A 50 7.08 12.71 -12.14
N PHE A 51 6.84 12.14 -10.96
CA PHE A 51 5.92 12.67 -9.95
C PHE A 51 6.61 13.03 -8.65
N ARG A 52 7.94 13.00 -8.62
CA ARG A 52 8.75 13.37 -7.46
C ARG A 52 8.41 14.79 -7.00
N GLY A 53 8.13 14.94 -5.71
CA GLY A 53 7.83 16.24 -5.09
C GLY A 53 6.36 16.68 -5.12
N ARG A 54 5.45 15.88 -5.69
CA ARG A 54 4.00 16.10 -5.65
C ARG A 54 3.34 15.30 -4.53
N ARG A 55 2.09 15.62 -4.16
CA ARG A 55 1.31 14.86 -3.16
C ARG A 55 0.41 13.81 -3.82
N PHE A 56 0.04 12.76 -3.07
CA PHE A 56 -0.77 11.65 -3.60
C PHE A 56 -2.14 12.10 -4.08
N ASP A 57 -2.83 12.88 -3.26
CA ASP A 57 -4.13 13.43 -3.56
C ASP A 57 -4.11 14.43 -4.73
N GLU A 58 -2.96 15.03 -5.02
CA GLU A 58 -2.81 15.90 -6.19
C GLU A 58 -2.80 15.12 -7.49
N ILE A 59 -2.29 13.87 -7.49
CA ILE A 59 -2.13 13.04 -8.69
C ILE A 59 -3.25 12.00 -8.83
N SER A 60 -3.62 11.35 -7.73
CA SER A 60 -4.71 10.38 -7.67
C SER A 60 -6.08 11.07 -7.67
N ASN A 61 -6.32 11.90 -8.68
CA ASN A 61 -7.50 12.73 -8.82
C ASN A 61 -8.12 12.55 -10.22
N PRO A 62 -9.43 12.26 -10.33
CA PRO A 62 -10.08 12.02 -11.61
C PRO A 62 -10.11 13.26 -12.53
N ARG A 63 -9.87 14.48 -12.02
CA ARG A 63 -9.80 15.69 -12.84
C ARG A 63 -8.76 15.60 -13.96
N TRP A 64 -7.69 14.82 -13.74
CA TRP A 64 -6.63 14.67 -14.74
C TRP A 64 -7.11 13.96 -15.99
N PHE A 65 -8.07 13.05 -15.92
CA PHE A 65 -8.62 12.44 -17.14
C PHE A 65 -9.25 13.46 -18.12
N ARG A 66 -9.57 14.67 -17.65
CA ARG A 66 -10.05 15.77 -18.51
C ARG A 66 -8.96 16.80 -18.81
N ALA A 67 -8.20 17.20 -17.79
CA ALA A 67 -7.21 18.27 -17.90
C ALA A 67 -5.89 17.81 -18.55
N ASP A 68 -5.48 16.57 -18.29
CA ASP A 68 -4.25 15.95 -18.80
C ASP A 68 -4.40 14.42 -18.80
N PRO A 69 -5.04 13.86 -19.85
CA PRO A 69 -5.30 12.43 -19.94
C PRO A 69 -4.02 11.58 -19.97
N GLU A 70 -2.94 12.08 -20.56
CA GLU A 70 -1.66 11.37 -20.63
C GLU A 70 -1.08 11.16 -19.23
N GLN A 71 -1.09 12.19 -18.38
CA GLN A 71 -0.69 12.05 -16.98
C GLN A 71 -1.58 11.05 -16.24
N ALA A 72 -2.91 11.13 -16.43
CA ALA A 72 -3.86 10.26 -15.75
C ALA A 72 -3.63 8.79 -16.11
N TRP A 73 -3.53 8.48 -17.41
CA TRP A 73 -3.26 7.14 -17.90
C TRP A 73 -1.85 6.65 -17.54
N GLY A 74 -0.85 7.53 -17.55
CA GLY A 74 0.49 7.21 -17.07
C GLY A 74 0.49 6.76 -15.61
N PHE A 75 -0.17 7.50 -14.72
CA PHE A 75 -0.24 7.18 -13.30
C PHE A 75 -1.09 5.94 -13.01
N PHE A 76 -2.36 5.93 -13.43
CA PHE A 76 -3.29 4.84 -13.11
C PHE A 76 -2.98 3.57 -13.91
N GLY A 77 -2.60 3.70 -15.18
CA GLY A 77 -2.23 2.58 -16.03
C GLY A 77 -0.97 1.88 -15.56
N HIS A 78 0.05 2.62 -15.12
CA HIS A 78 1.23 2.02 -14.53
C HIS A 78 0.87 1.23 -13.25
N ARG A 79 0.08 1.80 -12.34
CA ARG A 79 -0.35 1.09 -11.11
C ARG A 79 -1.12 -0.18 -11.42
N LEU A 80 -2.00 -0.14 -12.42
CA LEU A 80 -2.72 -1.32 -12.89
C LEU A 80 -1.74 -2.41 -13.36
N ASN A 81 -0.71 -2.05 -14.12
CA ASN A 81 0.28 -3.01 -14.59
C ASN A 81 1.07 -3.62 -13.43
N LEU A 82 1.49 -2.82 -12.44
CA LEU A 82 2.14 -3.35 -11.22
C LEU A 82 1.27 -4.41 -10.54
N TYR A 83 -0.01 -4.10 -10.28
CA TYR A 83 -0.91 -5.04 -9.60
C TYR A 83 -1.15 -6.33 -10.39
N ARG A 84 -1.13 -6.27 -11.73
CA ARG A 84 -1.29 -7.46 -12.58
C ARG A 84 -0.07 -8.38 -12.56
N THR A 85 1.11 -7.84 -12.30
CA THR A 85 2.37 -8.59 -12.30
C THR A 85 2.86 -8.98 -10.91
N THR A 86 2.30 -8.37 -9.85
CA THR A 86 2.65 -8.67 -8.47
C THR A 86 2.09 -10.02 -8.03
N VAL A 87 2.92 -10.83 -7.39
CA VAL A 87 2.53 -12.07 -6.72
C VAL A 87 2.33 -11.78 -5.23
N PRO A 88 1.21 -12.20 -4.60
CA PRO A 88 1.05 -12.13 -3.16
C PRO A 88 2.21 -12.86 -2.45
N HIS A 89 2.71 -12.28 -1.36
CA HIS A 89 3.70 -12.94 -0.51
C HIS A 89 3.07 -14.08 0.29
#